data_AF-A0A0W0YRQ1-F1
#
_entry.id   AF-A0A0W0YRQ1-F1
#
_cell.length_a   1.000
_cell.length_b   1.000
_cell.length_c   1.000
_cell.angle_alpha   90.00
_cell.angle_beta   90.00
_cell.angle_gamma   90.00
#
_symmetry.space_group_name_H-M   'P 1'
#
loop_
_entity.id
_entity.type
_entity.pdbx_description
1 polymer ?
#
loop_
_entity_poly.entity_id
_entity_poly.type
_entity_poly.pdbx_seq_one_letter_code
_entity_poly.pdbx_strand_id
1 'polypeptide(L)'
;MRFTHINIETLILVAIWEEPSIFQGCFKISTLQSKYEEYFFFRCELSNSMSIDFPVHEFYPDDYYFTHFYCKEEKLGLDNGSESIEYALYILKYALYITIKEMLSHRTQKHQFLYMDDIVLESLIQKIKPILNQNSLWSESMKEIGFAVAMDFCPQEEMAEIAVQTLLSHFSEFTA
;
A
#
# COMPACT_ATOMS: atom_id res chain seq x y z
N MET A 1 -11.57 -9.48 23.59
CA MET A 1 -11.20 -8.90 22.29
C MET A 1 -10.63 -9.99 21.42
N ARG A 2 -11.00 -10.05 20.14
CA ARG A 2 -10.44 -11.02 19.19
C ARG A 2 -9.44 -10.28 18.32
N PHE A 3 -8.16 -10.57 18.50
CA PHE A 3 -7.10 -10.15 17.60
C PHE A 3 -7.44 -10.60 16.18
N THR A 4 -7.57 -9.64 15.26
CA THR A 4 -7.80 -9.95 13.85
C THR A 4 -6.45 -9.91 13.16
N HIS A 5 -5.92 -11.10 12.86
CA HIS A 5 -4.70 -11.21 12.07
C HIS A 5 -5.02 -10.84 10.62
N ILE A 6 -4.33 -9.82 10.10
CA ILE A 6 -4.42 -9.41 8.71
C ILE A 6 -3.12 -9.69 7.98
N ASN A 7 -3.24 -9.89 6.66
CA ASN A 7 -2.13 -9.84 5.74
C ASN A 7 -2.28 -8.57 4.89
N ILE A 8 -1.20 -7.82 4.74
CA ILE A 8 -1.12 -6.62 3.92
C ILE A 8 -0.17 -6.91 2.76
N GLU A 9 -0.71 -7.00 1.56
CA GLU A 9 0.07 -7.11 0.33
C GLU A 9 0.12 -5.75 -0.35
N THR A 10 1.33 -5.23 -0.55
CA THR A 10 1.58 -3.94 -1.18
C THR A 10 2.10 -4.17 -2.59
N LEU A 11 1.39 -3.68 -3.59
CA LEU A 11 1.79 -3.71 -4.99
C LEU A 11 2.18 -2.30 -5.43
N ILE A 12 3.44 -2.10 -5.83
CA ILE A 12 3.93 -0.87 -6.47
C ILE A 12 3.86 -1.05 -7.98
N LEU A 13 3.10 -0.18 -8.64
CA LEU A 13 2.88 -0.14 -10.08
C LEU A 13 3.74 0.93 -10.76
N VAL A 14 3.90 2.07 -10.08
CA VAL A 14 4.69 3.21 -10.55
C VAL A 14 5.69 3.58 -9.47
N ALA A 15 6.95 3.75 -9.86
CA ALA A 15 8.02 4.25 -9.01
C ALA A 15 8.82 5.32 -9.77
N ILE A 16 8.71 6.57 -9.34
CA ILE A 16 9.48 7.70 -9.86
C ILE A 16 10.48 8.08 -8.77
N TRP A 17 11.77 8.03 -9.09
CA TRP A 17 12.87 8.25 -8.15
C TRP A 17 13.46 9.67 -8.25
N GLU A 18 12.63 10.63 -8.63
CA GLU A 18 12.96 12.06 -8.58
C GLU A 18 12.54 12.63 -7.22
N GLU A 19 12.92 13.86 -6.86
CA GLU A 19 12.51 14.44 -5.56
C GLU A 19 11.28 15.35 -5.77
N PRO A 20 10.15 15.11 -5.06
CA PRO A 20 9.89 13.99 -4.16
C PRO A 20 9.69 12.68 -4.91
N SER A 21 10.08 11.55 -4.32
CA SER A 21 9.87 10.24 -4.96
C SER A 21 8.39 9.91 -4.96
N ILE A 22 7.88 9.34 -6.04
CA ILE A 22 6.46 9.03 -6.19
C ILE A 22 6.29 7.53 -6.32
N PHE A 23 5.47 6.96 -5.45
CA PHE A 23 5.02 5.58 -5.53
C PHE A 23 3.51 5.53 -5.73
N GLN A 24 3.05 4.79 -6.72
CA GLN A 24 1.63 4.52 -6.93
C GLN A 24 1.38 3.04 -6.96
N GLY A 25 0.26 2.62 -6.38
CA GLY A 25 0.04 1.22 -6.13
C GLY A 25 -1.27 0.91 -5.46
N CYS A 26 -1.34 -0.32 -4.94
CA CYS A 26 -2.48 -0.84 -4.24
C CYS A 26 -2.03 -1.60 -2.98
N PHE A 27 -2.73 -1.38 -1.88
CA PHE A 27 -2.71 -2.28 -0.73
C PHE A 27 -3.90 -3.23 -0.85
N LYS A 28 -3.63 -4.53 -0.73
CA LYS A 28 -4.63 -5.54 -0.47
C LYS A 28 -4.55 -5.93 1.00
N ILE A 29 -5.64 -5.74 1.72
CA ILE A 29 -5.78 -6.15 3.12
C ILE A 29 -6.69 -7.36 3.16
N SER A 30 -6.22 -8.46 3.73
CA SER A 30 -7.01 -9.69 3.85
C SER A 30 -6.94 -10.26 5.25
N THR A 31 -8.00 -10.93 5.69
CA THR A 31 -8.00 -11.64 6.98
C THR A 31 -7.75 -13.12 6.76
N LEU A 32 -6.98 -13.78 7.63
CA LEU A 32 -6.72 -15.22 7.49
C LEU A 32 -7.98 -16.10 7.65
N GLN A 33 -8.99 -15.61 8.36
CA GLN A 33 -10.15 -16.41 8.79
C GLN A 33 -11.39 -16.20 7.91
N SER A 34 -11.41 -15.17 7.06
CA SER A 34 -12.57 -14.86 6.22
C SER A 34 -12.13 -14.57 4.79
N LYS A 35 -13.04 -14.71 3.82
CA LYS A 35 -12.82 -14.30 2.42
C LYS A 35 -12.87 -12.78 2.24
N TYR A 36 -12.72 -12.03 3.32
CA TYR A 36 -12.73 -10.58 3.29
C TYR A 36 -11.41 -10.05 2.76
N GLU A 37 -11.50 -9.26 1.70
CA GLU A 37 -10.38 -8.58 1.05
C GLU A 37 -10.80 -7.14 0.80
N GLU A 38 -9.94 -6.20 1.16
CA GLU A 38 -10.10 -4.78 0.85
C GLU A 38 -8.93 -4.23 0.09
N TYR A 39 -9.23 -3.27 -0.77
CA TYR A 39 -8.29 -2.71 -1.73
C TYR A 39 -8.22 -1.20 -1.57
N PHE A 40 -7.02 -0.72 -1.25
CA PHE A 40 -6.73 0.71 -1.15
C PHE A 40 -5.75 1.12 -2.24
N PHE A 41 -6.15 2.03 -3.12
CA PHE A 41 -5.27 2.58 -4.14
C PHE A 41 -4.61 3.84 -3.62
N PHE A 42 -3.31 3.97 -3.85
CA PHE A 42 -2.54 5.07 -3.29
C PHE A 42 -1.65 5.77 -4.32
N ARG A 43 -1.42 7.05 -4.08
CA ARG A 43 -0.24 7.80 -4.50
C ARG A 43 0.45 8.35 -3.27
N CYS A 44 1.66 7.88 -3.03
CA CYS A 44 2.54 8.32 -1.96
C CYS A 44 3.65 9.19 -2.53
N GLU A 45 3.84 10.37 -1.97
CA GLU A 45 5.06 11.16 -2.12
C GLU A 45 5.98 10.84 -0.95
N LEU A 46 7.21 10.49 -1.26
CA LEU A 46 8.26 10.25 -0.30
C LEU A 46 9.24 11.42 -0.34
N SER A 47 9.26 12.18 0.74
CA SER A 47 10.27 13.23 0.98
C SER A 47 11.60 12.60 1.37
N ASN A 48 12.72 13.27 1.12
CA ASN A 48 14.07 12.83 1.48
C ASN A 48 14.52 11.54 0.76
N SER A 49 14.09 11.34 -0.48
CA SER A 49 14.38 10.13 -1.27
C SER A 49 15.77 10.11 -1.92
N MET A 50 16.43 11.27 -1.98
CA MET A 50 17.71 11.51 -2.66
C MET A 50 18.95 10.84 -2.04
N SER A 51 18.85 10.12 -0.91
CA SER A 51 20.00 9.35 -0.45
C SER A 51 20.13 8.09 -1.30
N ILE A 52 21.27 7.95 -1.97
CA ILE A 52 21.78 6.71 -2.60
C ILE A 52 21.77 5.52 -1.60
N ASP A 53 21.49 5.80 -0.33
CA ASP A 53 21.47 4.95 0.84
C ASP A 53 20.07 4.75 1.46
N PHE A 54 18.96 4.90 0.71
CA PHE A 54 17.63 4.52 1.20
C PHE A 54 17.57 3.16 1.94
N PRO A 55 18.31 2.09 1.53
CA PRO A 55 18.34 0.83 2.28
C PRO A 55 18.91 0.93 3.71
N VAL A 56 19.64 2.02 4.01
CA VAL A 56 20.32 2.30 5.28
C VAL A 56 19.46 3.20 6.19
N HIS A 57 18.43 3.86 5.65
CA HIS A 57 17.61 4.78 6.44
C HIS A 57 16.57 4.02 7.29
N GLU A 58 16.43 4.47 8.54
CA GLU A 58 15.37 4.02 9.45
C GLU A 58 13.99 4.46 8.95
N PHE A 59 12.95 3.75 9.35
CA PHE A 59 11.59 4.10 8.98
C PHE A 59 11.12 5.36 9.73
N TYR A 60 10.88 6.43 8.98
CA TYR A 60 10.24 7.64 9.48
C TYR A 60 8.86 7.80 8.81
N PRO A 61 7.74 7.63 9.54
CA PRO A 61 6.41 7.68 8.96
C PRO A 61 6.08 9.06 8.37
N ASP A 62 6.72 10.12 8.86
CA ASP A 62 6.50 11.49 8.41
C ASP A 62 7.14 11.77 7.04
N ASP A 63 7.97 10.88 6.51
CA ASP A 63 8.49 11.02 5.14
C ASP A 63 7.47 10.58 4.08
N TYR A 64 6.42 9.85 4.47
CA TYR A 64 5.43 9.24 3.57
C TYR A 64 4.12 10.02 3.53
N TYR A 65 3.81 10.62 2.39
CA TYR A 65 2.63 11.46 2.20
C TYR A 65 1.67 10.85 1.19
N PHE A 66 0.57 10.26 1.68
CA PHE A 66 -0.51 9.78 0.82
C PHE A 66 -1.36 10.94 0.29
N THR A 67 -0.90 11.57 -0.79
CA THR A 67 -1.62 12.65 -1.50
C THR A 67 -2.94 12.21 -2.13
N HIS A 68 -3.02 10.92 -2.50
CA HIS A 68 -4.21 10.29 -3.02
C HIS A 68 -4.35 8.92 -2.36
N PHE A 69 -5.51 8.69 -1.78
CA PHE A 69 -5.82 7.44 -1.11
C PHE A 69 -7.29 7.13 -1.37
N TYR A 70 -7.56 6.00 -2.01
CA TYR A 70 -8.88 5.62 -2.48
C TYR A 70 -9.25 4.26 -1.93
N CYS A 71 -10.51 4.12 -1.55
CA CYS A 71 -11.17 2.84 -1.38
C CYS A 71 -12.27 2.78 -2.43
N LYS A 72 -12.22 1.78 -3.32
CA LYS A 72 -13.13 1.69 -4.48
C LYS A 72 -13.04 2.98 -5.31
N GLU A 73 -14.16 3.65 -5.58
CA GLU A 73 -14.22 4.90 -6.37
C GLU A 73 -14.14 6.16 -5.49
N GLU A 74 -14.04 6.00 -4.16
CA GLU A 74 -14.11 7.11 -3.21
C GLU A 74 -12.72 7.51 -2.72
N LYS A 75 -12.38 8.80 -2.84
CA LYS A 75 -11.18 9.37 -2.22
C LYS A 75 -11.43 9.47 -0.72
N LEU A 76 -10.60 8.81 0.07
CA LEU A 76 -10.66 8.91 1.53
C LEU A 76 -10.03 10.24 1.96
N GLY A 77 -10.74 10.98 2.80
CA GLY A 77 -10.17 12.09 3.56
C GLY A 77 -9.26 11.52 4.65
N LEU A 78 -8.00 11.94 4.67
CA LEU A 78 -7.02 11.53 5.70
C LEU A 78 -6.76 12.63 6.73
N ASP A 79 -7.36 13.81 6.52
CA ASP A 79 -7.08 15.04 7.28
C ASP A 79 -7.89 15.14 8.59
N ASN A 80 -8.68 14.11 8.91
CA ASN A 80 -9.67 14.10 9.99
C ASN A 80 -9.00 14.06 11.38
N GLY A 81 -7.69 13.82 11.45
CA GLY A 81 -6.89 13.92 12.68
C GLY A 81 -7.29 12.96 13.81
N SER A 82 -8.09 11.93 13.52
CA SER A 82 -8.43 10.92 14.52
C SER A 82 -7.27 9.95 14.69
N GLU A 83 -6.90 9.63 15.93
CA GLU A 83 -5.81 8.70 16.27
C GLU A 83 -5.95 7.34 15.57
N SER A 84 -7.19 6.85 15.39
CA SER A 84 -7.46 5.58 14.72
C SER A 84 -7.03 5.56 13.24
N ILE A 85 -7.14 6.70 12.55
CA ILE A 85 -6.67 6.90 11.18
C ILE A 85 -5.15 7.00 11.17
N GLU A 86 -4.55 7.73 12.11
CA GLU A 86 -3.09 7.84 12.21
C GLU A 86 -2.42 6.48 12.42
N TYR A 87 -2.99 5.64 13.30
CA TYR A 87 -2.49 4.28 13.52
C TYR A 87 -2.64 3.39 12.27
N ALA A 88 -3.76 3.48 11.57
CA ALA A 88 -3.97 2.76 10.31
C ALA A 88 -2.96 3.20 9.23
N LEU A 89 -2.76 4.50 9.07
CA LEU A 89 -1.80 5.07 8.13
C LEU A 89 -0.37 4.67 8.48
N TYR A 90 0.00 4.65 9.76
CA TYR A 90 1.32 4.21 10.20
C TYR A 90 1.63 2.80 9.69
N ILE A 91 0.69 1.86 9.84
CA ILE A 91 0.86 0.48 9.36
C ILE A 91 1.04 0.44 7.84
N LEU A 92 0.23 1.18 7.08
CA LEU A 92 0.33 1.21 5.62
C LEU A 92 1.63 1.86 5.14
N LYS A 93 2.09 2.93 5.79
CA LYS A 93 3.39 3.56 5.54
C LYS A 93 4.52 2.59 5.82
N TYR A 94 4.44 1.82 6.91
CA TYR A 94 5.43 0.82 7.23
C TYR A 94 5.45 -0.33 6.21
N ALA A 95 4.28 -0.82 5.79
CA ALA A 95 4.16 -1.82 4.73
C ALA A 95 4.79 -1.33 3.41
N LEU A 96 4.57 -0.07 3.05
CA LEU A 96 5.20 0.56 1.89
C LEU A 96 6.72 0.69 2.06
N TYR A 97 7.21 1.12 3.22
CA TYR A 97 8.66 1.16 3.51
C TYR A 97 9.33 -0.19 3.31
N ILE A 98 8.76 -1.26 3.88
CA ILE A 98 9.26 -2.64 3.70
C ILE A 98 9.27 -3.00 2.22
N THR A 99 8.20 -2.69 1.49
CA THR A 99 8.10 -2.98 0.06
C THR A 99 9.17 -2.26 -0.77
N ILE A 100 9.41 -0.98 -0.51
CA ILE A 100 10.46 -0.20 -1.18
C ILE A 100 11.85 -0.75 -0.83
N LYS A 101 12.09 -1.10 0.44
CA LYS A 101 13.35 -1.70 0.90
C LYS A 101 13.64 -3.03 0.22
N GLU A 102 12.63 -3.89 0.10
CA GLU A 102 12.72 -5.16 -0.64
C GLU A 102 12.98 -4.91 -2.12
N MET A 103 12.26 -3.97 -2.75
CA MET A 103 12.44 -3.58 -4.15
C MET A 103 13.89 -3.12 -4.44
N LEU A 104 14.48 -2.37 -3.52
CA LEU A 104 15.85 -1.88 -3.64
C LEU A 104 16.91 -2.95 -3.38
N SER A 105 16.60 -3.93 -2.53
CA SER A 105 17.49 -5.06 -2.23
C SER A 105 17.58 -6.04 -3.41
N HIS A 106 16.52 -6.17 -4.20
CA HIS A 106 16.44 -7.04 -5.38
C HIS A 106 16.94 -6.36 -6.68
N ARG A 107 18.08 -5.65 -6.62
CA ARG A 107 18.63 -4.76 -7.68
C ARG A 107 18.69 -5.32 -9.11
N THR A 108 18.62 -6.63 -9.33
CA THR A 108 18.57 -7.24 -10.67
C THR A 108 17.27 -6.99 -11.43
N GLN A 109 16.17 -6.59 -10.76
CA GLN A 109 14.90 -6.22 -11.40
C GLN A 109 14.78 -4.73 -11.78
N LYS A 110 15.76 -3.88 -11.42
CA LYS A 110 15.74 -2.43 -11.70
C LYS A 110 15.59 -2.08 -13.19
N HIS A 111 15.92 -2.99 -14.10
CA HIS A 111 15.83 -2.75 -15.55
C HIS A 111 14.45 -3.04 -16.16
N GLN A 112 13.50 -3.66 -15.44
CA GLN A 112 12.14 -3.88 -15.96
C GLN A 112 11.20 -2.70 -15.71
N PHE A 113 11.51 -1.80 -14.77
CA PHE A 113 10.62 -0.69 -14.38
C PHE A 113 10.85 0.62 -15.13
N LEU A 114 11.75 0.65 -16.12
CA LEU A 114 12.28 1.90 -16.69
C LEU A 114 11.72 2.32 -18.06
N TYR A 115 10.69 1.66 -18.59
CA TYR A 115 10.01 2.16 -19.79
C TYR A 115 8.53 1.74 -19.81
N MET A 116 7.65 2.62 -19.32
CA MET A 116 6.22 2.52 -19.58
C MET A 116 5.92 3.31 -20.85
N ASP A 117 5.78 2.61 -21.98
CA ASP A 117 5.13 3.19 -23.16
C ASP A 117 3.59 3.07 -23.01
N ASP A 118 2.85 3.70 -23.94
CA ASP A 118 1.38 3.72 -23.91
C ASP A 118 0.78 2.30 -23.94
N ILE A 119 1.48 1.31 -24.51
CA ILE A 119 1.05 -0.08 -24.63
C ILE A 119 1.18 -0.80 -23.29
N VAL A 120 2.27 -0.57 -22.56
CA VAL A 120 2.46 -1.08 -21.20
C VAL A 120 1.43 -0.46 -20.25
N LEU A 121 1.14 0.84 -20.40
CA LEU A 121 0.11 1.52 -19.61
C LEU A 121 -1.30 0.96 -19.89
N GLU A 122 -1.67 0.72 -21.14
CA GLU A 122 -2.95 0.14 -21.50
C GLU A 122 -3.10 -1.29 -20.97
N SER A 123 -2.02 -2.09 -21.03
CA SER A 123 -1.95 -3.43 -20.43
C SER A 123 -2.12 -3.40 -18.90
N LEU A 124 -1.46 -2.46 -18.22
CA LEU A 124 -1.63 -2.17 -16.79
C LEU A 124 -3.09 -1.85 -16.45
N ILE A 125 -3.71 -0.95 -17.21
CA ILE A 125 -5.13 -0.57 -17.04
C ILE A 125 -6.01 -1.81 -17.17
N GLN A 126 -5.84 -2.63 -18.21
CA GLN A 126 -6.66 -3.84 -18.40
C GLN A 126 -6.49 -4.84 -17.28
N LYS A 127 -5.27 -4.97 -16.73
CA LYS A 127 -4.99 -5.91 -15.65
C LYS A 127 -5.49 -5.41 -14.28
N ILE A 128 -5.50 -4.10 -14.03
CA ILE A 128 -5.99 -3.50 -12.76
C ILE A 128 -7.52 -3.31 -12.77
N LYS A 129 -8.13 -3.14 -13.94
CA LYS A 129 -9.58 -2.94 -14.10
C LYS A 129 -10.46 -3.98 -13.36
N PRO A 130 -10.13 -5.28 -13.31
CA PRO A 130 -10.86 -6.23 -12.49
C PRO A 130 -10.82 -5.94 -10.98
N ILE A 131 -9.70 -5.43 -10.46
CA ILE A 131 -9.57 -5.02 -9.05
C ILE A 131 -10.48 -3.82 -8.78
N LEU A 132 -10.44 -2.80 -9.66
CA LEU A 132 -11.34 -1.64 -9.55
C LEU A 132 -12.82 -2.06 -9.57
N ASN A 133 -13.15 -3.11 -10.33
CA ASN A 133 -14.51 -3.64 -10.45
C ASN A 133 -14.87 -4.68 -9.37
N GLN A 134 -14.04 -4.88 -8.33
CA GLN A 134 -14.26 -5.86 -7.25
C GLN A 134 -14.46 -7.32 -7.73
N ASN A 135 -14.00 -7.64 -8.93
CA ASN A 135 -13.91 -9.04 -9.34
C ASN A 135 -12.69 -9.61 -8.61
N SER A 136 -12.88 -10.59 -7.72
CA SER A 136 -11.84 -11.19 -6.86
C SER A 136 -10.73 -11.89 -7.68
N LEU A 137 -9.87 -11.10 -8.32
CA LEU A 137 -8.89 -11.55 -9.31
C LEU A 137 -7.50 -11.02 -9.00
N TRP A 138 -7.16 -10.93 -7.71
CA TRP A 138 -5.74 -10.91 -7.31
C TRP A 138 -5.14 -12.29 -7.61
N SER A 139 -4.83 -12.51 -8.89
CA SER A 139 -4.22 -13.72 -9.41
C SER A 139 -2.70 -13.57 -9.49
N GLU A 140 -1.96 -14.67 -9.65
CA GLU A 140 -0.50 -14.62 -9.82
C GLU A 140 -0.04 -13.71 -10.96
N SER A 141 -0.90 -13.44 -11.95
CA SER A 141 -0.61 -12.49 -13.04
C SER A 141 -0.38 -11.04 -12.56
N MET A 142 -0.79 -10.68 -11.34
CA MET A 142 -0.48 -9.38 -10.70
C MET A 142 1.01 -9.24 -10.37
N LYS A 143 1.70 -10.36 -10.09
CA LYS A 143 3.16 -10.37 -9.89
C LYS A 143 3.93 -10.03 -11.16
N GLU A 144 3.28 -10.06 -12.32
CA GLU A 144 3.85 -9.70 -13.62
C GLU A 144 3.63 -8.22 -14.00
N ILE A 145 3.03 -7.42 -13.10
CA ILE A 145 2.58 -6.04 -13.40
C ILE A 145 3.40 -5.00 -12.64
N GLY A 146 3.87 -5.36 -11.46
CA GLY A 146 4.57 -4.46 -10.56
C GLY A 146 5.43 -5.24 -9.57
N PHE A 147 5.93 -4.53 -8.56
CA PHE A 147 6.66 -5.14 -7.46
C PHE A 147 5.73 -5.33 -6.27
N ALA A 148 5.58 -6.57 -5.77
CA ALA A 148 4.66 -6.90 -4.69
C ALA A 148 5.36 -7.54 -3.50
N VAL A 149 5.00 -7.11 -2.29
CA VAL A 149 5.46 -7.70 -1.03
C VAL A 149 4.26 -7.91 -0.11
N ALA A 150 4.17 -9.09 0.50
CA ALA A 150 3.16 -9.42 1.50
C ALA A 150 3.77 -9.40 2.90
N MET A 151 3.05 -8.82 3.85
CA MET A 151 3.43 -8.72 5.25
C MET A 151 2.29 -9.20 6.14
N ASP A 152 2.58 -10.17 7.01
CA ASP A 152 1.65 -10.60 8.05
C ASP A 152 1.67 -9.61 9.23
N PHE A 153 0.50 -9.18 9.67
CA PHE A 153 0.35 -8.24 10.77
C PHE A 153 -0.59 -8.80 11.85
N CYS A 154 0.02 -9.17 12.98
CA CYS A 154 -0.67 -9.74 14.14
C CYS A 154 -0.69 -8.69 15.27
N PRO A 155 -1.79 -7.92 15.44
CA PRO A 155 -1.84 -6.88 16.46
C PRO A 155 -1.67 -7.48 17.86
N GLN A 156 -0.77 -6.90 18.66
CA GLN A 156 -0.54 -7.30 20.06
C GLN A 156 -0.92 -6.19 21.06
N GLU A 157 -0.99 -4.95 20.57
CA GLU A 157 -1.25 -3.75 21.35
C GLU A 157 -2.59 -3.13 20.94
N GLU A 158 -3.24 -2.41 21.86
CA GLU A 158 -4.55 -1.80 21.63
C GLU A 158 -4.56 -0.86 20.42
N MET A 159 -3.53 -0.03 20.27
CA MET A 159 -3.40 0.86 19.12
C MET A 159 -3.31 0.10 17.78
N ALA A 160 -2.65 -1.06 17.78
CA ALA A 160 -2.54 -1.92 16.61
C ALA A 160 -3.88 -2.60 16.28
N GLU A 161 -4.66 -2.97 17.31
CA GLU A 161 -6.03 -3.46 17.10
C GLU A 161 -6.93 -2.38 16.50
N ILE A 162 -6.88 -1.15 17.04
CA ILE A 162 -7.63 -0.01 16.52
C ILE A 162 -7.27 0.23 15.06
N ALA A 163 -5.98 0.25 14.72
CA ALA A 163 -5.52 0.42 13.35
C ALA A 163 -6.10 -0.64 12.40
N VAL A 164 -6.07 -1.91 12.81
CA VAL A 164 -6.64 -3.02 12.03
C VAL A 164 -8.14 -2.84 11.84
N GLN A 165 -8.88 -2.45 12.89
CA GLN A 165 -10.32 -2.21 12.76
C GLN A 165 -10.62 -1.04 11.83
N THR A 166 -9.86 0.06 11.90
CA THR A 166 -10.00 1.19 10.98
C THR A 166 -9.76 0.79 9.52
N LEU A 167 -8.76 -0.06 9.27
CA LEU A 167 -8.46 -0.57 7.94
C LEU A 167 -9.60 -1.45 7.41
N LEU A 168 -10.12 -2.34 8.25
CA LEU A 168 -11.22 -3.25 7.89
C LEU A 168 -12.59 -2.53 7.81
N SER A 169 -12.73 -1.35 8.41
CA SER A 169 -13.92 -0.51 8.28
C SER A 169 -13.83 0.51 7.14
N HIS A 170 -12.76 0.49 6.35
CA HIS A 170 -12.50 1.47 5.28
C HIS A 170 -12.44 2.92 5.78
N PHE A 171 -11.86 3.14 6.96
CA PHE A 171 -11.78 4.48 7.56
C PHE A 171 -13.15 5.10 7.86
N SER A 172 -14.23 4.31 7.89
CA SER A 172 -15.52 4.79 8.40
C SER A 172 -15.45 4.91 9.93
N GLU A 173 -15.84 6.06 10.46
CA GLU A 173 -15.99 6.25 11.91
C GLU A 173 -17.02 5.26 12.46
N PHE A 174 -16.64 4.51 13.50
CA PHE A 174 -17.60 3.74 14.28
C PHE A 174 -18.47 4.70 15.09
N THR A 175 -19.62 5.10 14.56
CA THR A 175 -20.68 5.66 15.41
C THR A 175 -21.28 4.50 16.21
N ALA A 176 -20.89 4.40 17.47
CA ALA A 176 -21.52 3.51 18.45
C ALA A 176 -22.97 3.92 18.73
#